data_AF-A0A5R8WK72-F1
#
_entry.id   AF-A0A5R8WK72-F1
#
_cell.length_a   1.000
_cell.length_b   1.000
_cell.length_c   1.000
_cell.angle_alpha   90.00
_cell.angle_beta   90.00
_cell.angle_gamma   90.00
#
_symmetry.space_group_name_H-M   'P 1'
#
loop_
_entity.id
_entity.type
_entity.pdbx_description
1 polymer ?
#
loop_
_entity_poly.entity_id
_entity_poly.type
_entity_poly.pdbx_seq_one_letter_code
_entity_poly.pdbx_strand_id
1 'polypeptide(L)'
;MPKLPSPTVAFTEPLTSPPRVHRVSTLAELLKISGTRKRIVEAWGVSARTYDTRKRSPITCTVGELQQLALVLQVSEEELFAVVRAEAAQADVDDTGA
;
A
#
# COMPACT_ATOMS: atom_id res chain seq x y z
N MET A 1 32.83 44.42 28.14
CA MET A 1 31.84 43.79 27.26
C MET A 1 32.09 42.28 27.23
N PRO A 2 31.17 41.42 27.71
CA PRO A 2 31.38 39.98 27.65
C PRO A 2 31.02 39.45 26.26
N LYS A 3 31.89 38.61 25.68
CA LYS A 3 31.67 37.89 24.42
C LYS A 3 30.57 36.84 24.62
N LEU A 4 29.46 36.97 23.90
CA LEU A 4 28.45 35.91 23.77
C LEU A 4 29.01 34.76 22.92
N PRO A 5 28.91 33.50 23.34
CA PRO A 5 29.21 32.37 22.48
C PRO A 5 28.06 32.16 21.48
N SER A 6 28.39 32.08 20.19
CA SER A 6 27.45 31.77 19.11
C SER A 6 26.83 30.39 19.30
N PRO A 7 25.51 30.20 19.11
CA PRO A 7 24.90 28.88 19.19
C PRO A 7 25.26 28.08 17.93
N THR A 8 25.99 26.98 18.14
CA THR A 8 26.21 25.95 17.12
C THR A 8 24.86 25.31 16.78
N VAL A 9 24.30 25.66 15.62
CA VAL A 9 23.14 24.99 15.05
C VAL A 9 23.62 23.64 14.51
N ALA A 10 23.37 22.57 15.27
CA ALA A 10 23.57 21.21 14.79
C ALA A 10 22.47 20.91 13.76
N PHE A 11 22.85 20.85 12.49
CA PHE A 11 22.00 20.34 11.42
C PHE A 11 21.91 18.81 11.57
N THR A 12 20.96 18.33 12.36
CA THR A 12 20.62 16.91 12.39
C THR A 12 19.74 16.61 11.18
N GLU A 13 20.32 15.98 10.17
CA GLU A 13 19.62 15.39 9.03
C GLU A 13 18.43 14.55 9.51
N PRO A 14 17.20 14.75 9.01
CA PRO A 14 16.14 13.78 9.15
C PRO A 14 15.87 13.17 7.78
N LEU A 15 16.70 12.23 7.34
CA LEU A 15 16.41 11.43 6.15
C LEU A 15 16.64 9.95 6.41
N THR A 16 16.02 9.44 7.48
CA THR A 16 15.68 8.02 7.49
C THR A 16 14.54 7.83 6.49
N SER A 17 14.89 7.66 5.22
CA SER A 17 13.97 7.21 4.18
C SER A 17 13.20 6.00 4.71
N PRO A 18 11.86 5.97 4.65
CA PRO A 18 11.12 4.78 5.03
C PRO A 18 11.57 3.60 4.16
N PRO A 19 11.58 2.38 4.72
CA PRO A 19 12.15 1.20 4.08
C PRO A 19 11.51 1.00 2.71
N ARG A 20 12.39 0.80 1.74
CA ARG A 20 12.14 0.53 0.31
C ARG A 20 10.76 -0.10 0.11
N VAL A 21 9.88 0.67 -0.54
CA VAL A 21 8.67 0.19 -1.22
C VAL A 21 8.96 -1.22 -1.67
N HIS A 22 8.35 -2.20 -1.00
CA HIS A 22 8.40 -3.55 -1.51
C HIS A 22 7.92 -3.42 -2.96
N ARG A 23 8.73 -3.90 -3.92
CA ARG A 23 8.37 -3.91 -5.35
C ARG A 23 7.21 -4.89 -5.54
N VAL A 24 6.08 -4.62 -4.92
CA VAL A 24 4.88 -5.44 -4.99
C VAL A 24 4.07 -4.83 -6.11
N SER A 25 4.12 -5.52 -7.23
CA SER A 25 3.51 -5.05 -8.49
C SER A 25 1.99 -5.23 -8.48
N THR A 26 1.47 -6.07 -7.59
CA THR A 26 0.07 -6.47 -7.59
C THR A 26 -0.53 -6.56 -6.18
N LEU A 27 -1.84 -6.33 -6.09
CA LEU A 27 -2.64 -6.55 -4.89
C LEU A 27 -2.52 -8.00 -4.41
N ALA A 28 -2.50 -8.97 -5.33
CA ALA A 28 -2.39 -10.38 -4.98
C ALA A 28 -1.08 -10.72 -4.25
N GLU A 29 0.03 -10.10 -4.62
CA GLU A 29 1.32 -10.24 -3.95
C GLU A 29 1.31 -9.53 -2.58
N LEU A 30 0.73 -8.33 -2.48
CA LEU A 30 0.57 -7.62 -1.19
C LEU A 30 -0.20 -8.49 -0.19
N LEU A 31 -1.30 -9.08 -0.65
CA LEU A 31 -2.12 -9.98 0.16
C LEU A 31 -1.36 -11.26 0.57
N LYS A 32 -0.44 -11.79 -0.25
CA LYS A 32 0.39 -12.95 0.12
C LYS A 32 1.42 -12.61 1.20
N ILE A 33 2.08 -11.45 1.09
CA ILE A 33 3.14 -11.01 2.02
C ILE A 33 2.53 -10.66 3.38
N SER A 34 1.35 -10.08 3.39
CA SER A 34 0.64 -9.63 4.58
C SER A 34 0.17 -10.71 5.56
N GLY A 35 0.27 -11.99 5.18
CA GLY A 35 -0.07 -13.13 6.01
C GLY A 35 -1.46 -13.72 5.74
N THR A 36 -2.17 -14.09 6.80
CA THR A 36 -3.31 -15.01 6.71
C THR A 36 -4.56 -14.36 6.13
N ARG A 37 -5.01 -14.89 4.98
CA ARG A 37 -6.31 -14.65 4.32
C ARG A 37 -7.47 -14.39 5.30
N LYS A 38 -7.57 -15.19 6.37
CA LYS A 38 -8.62 -15.06 7.39
C LYS A 38 -8.72 -13.65 7.98
N ARG A 39 -7.59 -13.04 8.36
CA ARG A 39 -7.55 -11.70 8.96
C ARG A 39 -8.06 -10.61 8.00
N ILE A 40 -7.74 -10.75 6.72
CA ILE A 40 -8.15 -9.78 5.69
C ILE A 40 -9.63 -9.93 5.37
N VAL A 41 -10.11 -11.17 5.27
CA VAL A 41 -11.54 -11.49 5.10
C VAL A 41 -12.35 -10.92 6.27
N GLU A 42 -11.87 -11.07 7.51
CA GLU A 42 -12.48 -10.50 8.70
C GLU A 42 -12.45 -8.96 8.68
N ALA A 43 -11.32 -8.35 8.36
CA ALA A 43 -11.18 -6.89 8.28
C ALA A 43 -12.09 -6.26 7.21
N TRP A 44 -12.28 -6.94 6.09
CA TRP A 44 -13.20 -6.51 5.04
C TRP A 44 -14.66 -6.84 5.33
N GLY A 45 -14.95 -7.76 6.26
CA GLY A 45 -16.30 -8.23 6.53
C GLY A 45 -16.94 -8.94 5.34
N VAL A 46 -16.14 -9.56 4.47
CA VAL A 46 -16.62 -10.20 3.22
C VAL A 46 -16.54 -11.72 3.29
N SER A 47 -17.18 -12.40 2.33
CA SER A 47 -17.02 -13.84 2.19
C SER A 47 -15.64 -14.21 1.62
N ALA A 48 -15.19 -15.44 1.88
CA ALA A 48 -13.97 -15.98 1.28
C ALA A 48 -14.00 -15.93 -0.26
N ARG A 49 -15.17 -16.13 -0.88
CA ARG A 49 -15.39 -16.03 -2.32
C ARG A 49 -15.21 -14.59 -2.81
N THR A 50 -15.76 -13.62 -2.10
CA THR A 50 -15.61 -12.19 -2.41
C THR A 50 -14.14 -11.80 -2.36
N TYR A 51 -13.41 -12.22 -1.33
CA TYR A 51 -11.96 -12.01 -1.24
C TYR A 51 -11.20 -12.57 -2.45
N ASP A 52 -11.52 -13.79 -2.90
CA ASP A 52 -10.86 -14.39 -4.08
C ASP A 52 -11.20 -13.64 -5.38
N THR A 53 -12.39 -13.05 -5.48
CA THR A 53 -12.74 -12.16 -6.59
C THR A 53 -11.94 -10.87 -6.53
N ARG A 54 -11.89 -10.20 -5.36
CA ARG A 54 -11.11 -8.96 -5.14
C ARG A 54 -9.63 -9.15 -5.45
N LYS A 55 -9.07 -10.28 -5.03
CA LYS A 55 -7.68 -10.66 -5.28
C LYS A 55 -7.37 -10.87 -6.77
N ARG A 56 -8.33 -11.39 -7.56
CA ARG A 56 -8.16 -11.61 -9.01
C ARG A 56 -8.52 -10.39 -9.84
N SER A 57 -9.40 -9.53 -9.32
CA SER A 57 -9.88 -8.32 -9.99
C SER A 57 -9.83 -7.15 -9.01
N PRO A 58 -8.64 -6.55 -8.81
CA PRO A 58 -8.40 -5.47 -7.86
C PRO A 58 -9.28 -4.24 -8.07
N ILE A 59 -9.67 -3.97 -9.33
CA ILE A 59 -10.59 -2.88 -9.69
C ILE A 59 -11.96 -2.98 -9.02
N THR A 60 -12.35 -4.19 -8.63
CA THR A 60 -13.65 -4.39 -7.98
C THR A 60 -13.61 -3.94 -6.52
N CYS A 61 -12.43 -3.84 -5.90
CA CYS A 61 -12.27 -3.39 -4.50
C CYS A 61 -12.89 -2.01 -4.29
N THR A 62 -13.68 -1.89 -3.24
CA THR A 62 -14.18 -0.60 -2.77
C THR A 62 -13.06 0.19 -2.11
N VAL A 63 -13.22 1.51 -2.10
CA VAL A 63 -12.30 2.42 -1.39
C VAL A 63 -12.16 2.02 0.07
N GLY A 64 -13.27 1.70 0.75
CA GLY A 64 -13.26 1.28 2.15
C GLY A 64 -12.47 -0.02 2.39
N GLU A 65 -12.61 -1.02 1.52
CA GLU A 65 -11.80 -2.26 1.59
C GLU A 65 -10.30 -1.96 1.46
N LEU A 66 -9.92 -1.06 0.55
CA LEU A 66 -8.52 -0.67 0.35
C LEU A 66 -7.98 0.15 1.53
N GLN A 67 -8.75 1.07 2.10
CA GLN A 67 -8.34 1.82 3.30
C GLN A 67 -8.15 0.89 4.50
N GLN A 68 -9.07 -0.04 4.74
CA GLN A 68 -8.92 -1.05 5.79
C GLN A 68 -7.72 -1.95 5.53
N LEU A 69 -7.46 -2.31 4.27
CA LEU A 69 -6.27 -3.07 3.91
C LEU A 69 -4.99 -2.26 4.22
N ALA A 70 -4.92 -0.98 3.89
CA ALA A 70 -3.77 -0.13 4.20
C ALA A 70 -3.45 -0.13 5.70
N LEU A 71 -4.48 -0.07 6.56
CA LEU A 71 -4.33 -0.19 8.02
C LEU A 71 -3.82 -1.57 8.46
N VAL A 72 -4.34 -2.65 7.87
CA VAL A 72 -3.89 -4.02 8.17
C VAL A 72 -2.44 -4.26 7.75
N LEU A 73 -2.04 -3.69 6.61
CA LEU A 73 -0.71 -3.80 6.02
C LEU A 73 0.30 -2.81 6.59
N GLN A 74 -0.16 -1.79 7.32
CA GLN A 74 0.65 -0.67 7.79
C GLN A 74 1.40 0.04 6.65
N VAL A 75 0.73 0.18 5.50
CA VAL A 75 1.24 0.91 4.32
C VAL A 75 0.41 2.17 4.10
N SER A 76 0.94 3.13 3.33
CA SER A 76 0.18 4.32 3.01
C SER A 76 -0.99 3.99 2.07
N GLU A 77 -2.14 4.64 2.29
CA GLU A 77 -3.30 4.51 1.39
C GLU A 77 -2.92 4.90 -0.04
N GLU A 78 -2.13 5.95 -0.20
CA GLU A 78 -1.68 6.44 -1.50
C GLU A 78 -0.87 5.40 -2.27
N GLU A 79 0.08 4.73 -1.61
CA GLU A 79 0.89 3.66 -2.21
C GLU A 79 0.02 2.46 -2.60
N LEU A 80 -0.91 2.04 -1.73
CA LEU A 80 -1.83 0.95 -2.03
C LEU A 80 -2.75 1.28 -3.22
N PHE A 81 -3.31 2.49 -3.26
CA PHE A 81 -4.14 2.94 -4.38
C PHE A 81 -3.32 3.05 -5.66
N ALA A 82 -2.08 3.50 -5.59
CA ALA A 82 -1.20 3.57 -6.76
C ALA A 82 -0.94 2.17 -7.34
N VAL A 83 -0.70 1.16 -6.50
CA VAL A 83 -0.53 -0.23 -6.94
C VAL A 83 -1.80 -0.75 -7.63
N VAL A 84 -2.97 -0.60 -7.00
CA VAL A 84 -4.24 -1.10 -7.56
C VAL A 84 -4.59 -0.40 -8.87
N ARG A 85 -4.35 0.92 -8.99
CA ARG A 85 -4.56 1.66 -10.25
C ARG A 85 -3.58 1.23 -11.34
N ALA A 86 -2.31 1.04 -11.00
CA ALA A 86 -1.30 0.60 -11.96
C ALA A 86 -1.61 -0.80 -12.49
N GLU A 87 -2.06 -1.71 -11.62
CA GLU A 87 -2.47 -3.06 -11.97
C GLU A 87 -3.72 -3.06 -12.86
N ALA A 88 -4.73 -2.23 -12.54
CA ALA A 88 -5.93 -2.09 -13.38
C ALA A 88 -5.61 -1.53 -14.77
N ALA A 89 -4.71 -0.55 -14.87
CA ALA A 89 -4.30 0.02 -16.14
C ALA A 89 -3.55 -0.98 -17.04
N GLN A 90 -2.81 -1.94 -16.45
CA GLN A 90 -2.14 -3.01 -17.20
C GLN A 90 -3.15 -4.04 -17.73
N ALA A 91 -4.16 -4.39 -16.94
CA ALA A 91 -5.19 -5.33 -17.35
C ALA A 91 -6.00 -4.85 -18.58
N ASP A 92 -6.25 -3.54 -18.71
CA ASP A 92 -6.97 -2.96 -19.85
C ASP A 92 -6.14 -2.94 -21.14
N VAL A 93 -4.81 -2.79 -21.04
CA VAL A 93 -3.91 -2.77 -22.21
C VAL A 93 -3.78 -4.16 -22.82
N ASP A 94 -3.79 -5.21 -22.01
CA ASP A 94 -3.72 -6.60 -22.49
C ASP A 94 -5.02 -7.06 -23.19
N ASP A 95 -6.18 -6.45 -22.89
CA ASP A 95 -7.47 -6.78 -23.53
C ASP A 95 -7.70 -6.03 -24.86
N THR A 96 -7.02 -4.89 -25.07
CA THR A 96 -7.16 -4.05 -26.29
C THR A 96 -6.21 -4.48 -27.43
N GLY A 97 -5.44 -5.55 -27.23
CA GLY A 97 -4.36 -5.99 -28.12
C GLY A 97 -4.56 -7.33 -28.84
N ALA A 98 -5.80 -7.76 -29.08
CA ALA A 98 -6.12 -8.98 -29.84
C ALA A 98 -6.91 -8.70 -31.13
#